data_AF-A0A7L3H6J8-F1
#
_entry.id   AF-A0A7L3H6J8-F1
#
_cell.length_a   1.000
_cell.length_b   1.000
_cell.length_c   1.000
_cell.angle_alpha   90.00
_cell.angle_beta   90.00
_cell.angle_gamma   90.00
#
_symmetry.space_group_name_H-M   'P 1'
#
loop_
_entity.id
_entity.type
_entity.pdbx_description
1 polymer ?
#
loop_
_entity_poly.entity_id
_entity_poly.type
_entity_poly.pdbx_seq_one_letter_code
_entity_poly.pdbx_strand_id
1 'polypeptide(L)' 'PQTQLALCHYATSYSEENFSVANEFRPERWLRKDNLDRVDNFGSIPFGYGIRSCIGKRIAELEIHLALIQV' A
#
# COMPACT_ATOMS: atom_id res chain seq x y z
N PRO A 1 28.58 -10.59 -10.11
CA PRO A 1 28.21 -9.55 -9.11
C PRO A 1 26.77 -9.73 -8.63
N GLN A 2 26.55 -9.79 -7.31
CA GLN A 2 25.23 -9.97 -6.72
C GLN A 2 24.79 -8.67 -6.02
N THR A 3 24.12 -7.79 -6.76
CA THR A 3 23.57 -6.55 -6.19
C THR A 3 22.35 -6.89 -5.33
N GLN A 4 22.39 -6.49 -4.06
CA GLN A 4 21.23 -6.62 -3.17
C GLN A 4 20.30 -5.42 -3.35
N LEU A 5 19.01 -5.69 -3.43
CA LEU A 5 17.95 -4.67 -3.51
C LEU A 5 17.00 -4.86 -2.33
N ALA A 6 16.64 -3.76 -1.67
CA ALA A 6 15.68 -3.74 -0.58
C ALA A 6 14.53 -2.80 -0.92
N LEU A 7 13.30 -3.29 -0.75
CA LEU A 7 12.08 -2.48 -0.86
C LEU A 7 11.61 -2.12 0.55
N CYS A 8 11.84 -0.88 0.96
CA CYS A 8 11.53 -0.41 2.30
C CYS A 8 10.11 0.16 2.39
N HIS A 9 9.10 -0.71 2.27
CA HIS A 9 7.69 -0.32 2.29
C HIS A 9 7.33 0.59 3.48
N TYR A 10 7.85 0.29 4.67
CA TYR A 10 7.63 1.12 5.86
C TYR A 10 8.08 2.58 5.63
N ALA A 11 9.30 2.78 5.12
CA ALA A 11 9.82 4.12 4.87
C ALA A 11 9.02 4.84 3.77
N THR A 12 8.66 4.15 2.68
CA THR A 12 7.93 4.78 1.58
C THR A 12 6.50 5.15 1.99
N SER A 13 5.85 4.35 2.83
CA SER A 13 4.47 4.60 3.28
C SER A 13 4.35 5.66 4.35
N TYR A 14 5.42 5.92 5.10
CA TYR A 14 5.49 7.01 6.09
C TYR A 14 6.20 8.27 5.57
N SER A 15 6.51 8.34 4.26
CA SER A 15 7.13 9.52 3.65
C SER A 15 6.10 10.57 3.27
N GLU A 16 6.30 11.80 3.74
CA GLU A 16 5.53 13.00 3.35
C GLU A 16 5.63 13.33 1.87
N GLU A 17 6.67 12.85 1.17
CA GLU A 17 6.82 12.96 -0.29
C GLU A 17 5.74 12.15 -1.04
N ASN A 18 5.36 11.00 -0.49
CA ASN A 18 4.35 10.11 -1.08
C ASN A 18 2.94 10.38 -0.52
N PHE A 19 2.86 10.72 0.76
CA PHE A 19 1.60 10.84 1.49
C PHE A 19 1.61 12.08 2.38
N SER A 20 0.86 13.12 2.01
CA SER A 20 0.69 14.29 2.88
C SER A 20 0.11 13.92 4.24
N VAL A 21 0.74 14.35 5.33
CA VAL A 21 0.39 13.96 6.69
C VAL A 21 0.47 12.43 6.86
N ALA A 22 1.62 11.85 6.53
CA ALA A 22 1.84 10.40 6.40
C ALA A 22 1.68 9.63 7.72
N ASN A 23 1.94 10.29 8.84
CA ASN A 23 1.84 9.70 10.18
C ASN A 23 0.40 9.66 10.73
N GLU A 24 -0.56 10.29 10.05
CA GLU A 24 -1.96 10.28 10.45
C GLU A 24 -2.76 9.19 9.73
N PHE A 25 -3.63 8.50 10.48
CA PHE A 25 -4.56 7.55 9.90
C PHE A 25 -5.68 8.29 9.15
N ARG A 26 -5.55 8.38 7.82
CA ARG A 26 -6.49 9.06 6.92
C ARG A 26 -7.06 8.10 5.87
N PRO A 27 -8.08 7.28 6.21
CA PRO A 27 -8.63 6.28 5.29
C PRO A 27 -9.27 6.92 4.04
N GLU A 28 -9.71 8.18 4.12
CA GLU A 28 -10.32 8.92 3.01
C GLU A 28 -9.35 9.11 1.83
N ARG A 29 -8.04 9.00 2.06
CA ARG A 29 -7.02 9.08 1.00
C ARG A 29 -7.19 8.00 -0.07
N TRP A 30 -7.78 6.87 0.30
CA TRP A 30 -7.99 5.73 -0.61
C TRP A 30 -9.35 5.78 -1.32
N LEU A 31 -10.20 6.75 -0.99
CA LEU A 31 -11.48 6.97 -1.66
C LEU A 31 -11.22 7.74 -2.95
N ARG A 32 -11.64 7.17 -4.09
CA ARG A 32 -11.54 7.86 -5.39
C ARG A 32 -12.65 8.91 -5.47
N LYS A 33 -12.29 10.21 -5.38
CA LYS A 33 -13.24 11.30 -5.66
C LYS A 33 -13.21 11.69 -7.13
N ASP A 34 -12.02 11.80 -7.74
CA ASP A 34 -11.83 12.13 -9.16
C ASP A 34 -10.74 11.26 -9.84
N ASN A 35 -10.70 11.24 -11.18
CA ASN A 35 -9.70 10.50 -11.97
C ASN A 35 -8.23 10.96 -11.73
N LEU A 36 -8.05 12.11 -11.09
CA LEU A 36 -6.75 12.73 -10.77
C LEU A 36 -6.23 12.40 -9.37
N ASP A 37 -7.06 11.85 -8.47
CA ASP A 37 -6.66 11.42 -7.11
C ASP A 37 -5.96 10.05 -7.13
N ARG A 38 -5.02 9.88 -8.05
CA ARG A 38 -4.17 8.69 -8.05
C ARG A 38 -3.10 8.89 -6.99
N VAL A 39 -3.35 8.34 -5.81
CA VAL A 39 -2.30 8.01 -4.86
C VAL A 39 -1.20 7.27 -5.63
N ASP A 40 0.05 7.69 -5.48
CA ASP A 40 1.17 7.04 -6.17
C ASP A 40 1.18 5.55 -5.77
N ASN A 41 0.99 4.69 -6.79
CA ASN A 41 0.84 3.25 -6.61
C ASN A 41 2.09 2.62 -5.96
N PHE A 42 3.24 3.29 -5.99
CA PHE A 42 4.49 2.79 -5.41
C PHE A 42 4.78 3.30 -3.99
N GLY A 43 4.04 4.28 -3.49
CA GLY A 43 4.18 4.76 -2.11
C GLY A 43 3.80 3.67 -1.08
N SER A 44 2.81 2.85 -1.41
CA SER A 44 2.32 1.75 -0.57
C SER A 44 2.32 0.42 -1.32
N ILE A 45 3.24 -0.47 -0.93
CA ILE A 45 3.42 -1.81 -1.51
C ILE A 45 3.51 -2.88 -0.40
N PRO A 46 2.49 -3.02 0.47
CA PRO A 46 2.52 -3.95 1.62
C PRO A 46 2.67 -5.41 1.22
N PHE A 47 2.25 -5.76 0.01
CA PHE A 47 2.36 -7.08 -0.57
C PHE A 47 3.48 -7.19 -1.62
N GLY A 48 4.39 -6.21 -1.66
CA GLY A 48 5.43 -6.11 -2.70
C GLY A 48 4.85 -5.81 -4.10
N TYR A 49 5.71 -5.87 -5.11
CA TYR A 49 5.35 -5.56 -6.50
C TYR A 49 6.08 -6.48 -7.48
N GLY A 50 5.50 -6.64 -8.68
CA GLY A 50 6.09 -7.42 -9.78
C GLY A 50 6.16 -8.92 -9.50
N ILE A 51 7.16 -9.59 -10.10
CA ILE A 51 7.30 -11.05 -10.08
C ILE A 51 7.59 -11.66 -8.69
N ARG A 52 7.92 -10.81 -7.70
CA ARG A 52 8.18 -11.21 -6.30
C ARG A 52 7.11 -10.67 -5.34
N SER A 53 5.99 -10.16 -5.87
CA SER A 53 4.85 -9.80 -5.03
C SER A 53 4.26 -11.02 -4.32
N CYS A 54 3.61 -10.77 -3.19
CA CYS A 54 2.97 -11.81 -2.39
C CYS A 54 1.90 -12.53 -3.21
N ILE A 55 2.09 -13.83 -3.41
CA ILE A 55 1.14 -14.70 -4.12
C ILE A 55 -0.24 -14.74 -3.42
N GLY A 56 -0.26 -14.55 -2.10
CA GLY A 56 -1.47 -14.55 -1.27
C GLY A 56 -2.21 -13.22 -1.20
N LYS A 57 -1.76 -12.17 -1.89
CA LYS A 57 -2.34 -10.81 -1.80
C LYS A 57 -3.86 -10.81 -1.87
N ARG A 58 -4.43 -11.50 -2.85
CA ARG A 58 -5.88 -11.51 -3.08
C ARG A 58 -6.65 -12.18 -1.94
N ILE A 59 -6.11 -13.28 -1.39
CA ILE A 59 -6.72 -14.00 -0.27
C ILE A 59 -6.63 -13.13 0.98
N ALA A 60 -5.46 -12.57 1.28
CA ALA A 60 -5.27 -11.69 2.43
C ALA A 60 -6.21 -10.47 2.39
N GLU A 61 -6.35 -9.83 1.22
CA GLU A 61 -7.32 -8.75 1.03
C GLU A 61 -8.74 -9.22 1.32
N LEU A 62 -9.18 -10.35 0.78
CA LEU A 62 -10.53 -10.87 1.02
C LEU A 62 -10.79 -11.15 2.50
N GLU A 63 -9.85 -11.82 3.20
CA GLU A 63 -9.95 -12.10 4.63
C GLU A 63 -10.04 -10.81 5.46
N ILE A 64 -9.23 -9.78 5.13
CA ILE A 64 -9.30 -8.47 5.79
C ILE A 64 -10.68 -7.83 5.60
N HIS A 65 -11.22 -7.83 4.37
CA HIS A 65 -12.54 -7.25 4.11
C HIS A 65 -13.65 -8.00 4.86
N LEU A 66 -13.62 -9.34 4.85
CA LEU A 66 -14.60 -10.16 5.57
C LEU A 66 -14.54 -9.92 7.07
N ALA A 67 -13.34 -9.89 7.65
CA ALA A 67 -13.14 -9.60 9.06
C ALA A 67 -13.68 -8.21 9.45
N LEU A 68 -13.48 -7.19 8.61
CA LEU A 68 -13.98 -5.82 8.86
C LEU A 68 -15.50 -5.71 8.78
N ILE A 69 -16.16 -6.48 7.91
CA ILE A 69 -17.62 -6.44 7.72
C ILE A 69 -18.37 -7.24 8.79
N GLN A 70 -17.73 -8.23 9.39
CA GLN A 70 -18.33 -9.11 10.41
C GLN A 70 -18.35 -8.49 11.83
N VAL A 71 -17.67 -7.37 12.03
CA VAL A 71 -17.69 -6.58 13.28
C VAL A 71 -18.88 -5.63 13.26
#